data_AF-A0A1V5NKN0-F1
#
_entry.id   AF-A0A1V5NKN0-F1
#
_cell.length_a   1.000
_cell.length_b   1.000
_cell.length_c   1.000
_cell.angle_alpha   90.00
_cell.angle_beta   90.00
_cell.angle_gamma   90.00
#
_symmetry.space_group_name_H-M   'P 1'
#
loop_
_entity.id
_entity.type
_entity.pdbx_description
1 polymer ?
#
loop_
_entity_poly.entity_id
_entity_poly.type
_entity_poly.pdbx_seq_one_letter_code
_entity_poly.pdbx_strand_id
1 'polypeptide(L)'
;MEYAIAEPNGRLSVLLKSQATPVTPRDINISTPYRGVPSELVVDGVIIGQNLKQNNLDEDWLLGELQKQGIQSLKDVFYASLDSDGNLFVDKKQDDLDYVQDITDRLPGKMPQ
;
A
#
# COMPACT_ATOMS: atom_id res chain seq x y z
N MET A 1 -18.48 24.56 -15.32
CA MET A 1 -19.03 24.16 -14.01
C MET A 1 -20.53 24.03 -14.13
N GLU A 2 -21.11 22.95 -13.62
CA GLU A 2 -22.56 22.71 -13.59
C GLU A 2 -23.09 23.05 -12.19
N TYR A 3 -22.49 22.46 -11.15
CA TYR A 3 -22.82 22.72 -9.75
C TYR A 3 -21.58 22.70 -8.86
N ALA A 4 -21.68 23.36 -7.70
CA ALA A 4 -20.71 23.26 -6.60
C ALA A 4 -21.48 23.21 -5.28
N ILE A 5 -21.11 22.28 -4.40
CA ILE A 5 -21.76 22.02 -3.12
C ILE A 5 -20.74 22.25 -2.00
N ALA A 6 -21.03 23.16 -1.08
CA ALA A 6 -20.27 23.33 0.14
C ALA A 6 -20.76 22.32 1.19
N GLU A 7 -19.86 21.50 1.70
CA GLU A 7 -20.13 20.51 2.73
C GLU A 7 -19.95 21.11 4.14
N PRO A 8 -20.66 20.62 5.16
CA PRO A 8 -20.55 21.13 6.54
C PRO A 8 -19.15 21.00 7.17
N ASN A 9 -18.32 20.10 6.64
CA ASN A 9 -16.92 19.90 7.03
C ASN A 9 -15.96 20.93 6.40
N GLY A 10 -16.48 21.91 5.65
CA GLY A 10 -15.68 22.94 4.98
C GLY A 10 -15.14 22.54 3.61
N ARG A 11 -15.46 21.34 3.09
CA ARG A 11 -15.07 20.91 1.75
C ARG A 11 -16.00 21.48 0.68
N LEU A 12 -15.47 21.69 -0.52
CA LEU A 12 -16.24 22.05 -1.70
C LEU A 12 -16.19 20.90 -2.71
N SER A 13 -17.35 20.35 -3.02
CA SER A 13 -17.52 19.31 -4.05
C SER A 13 -18.02 19.96 -5.35
N VAL A 14 -17.33 19.71 -6.47
CA VAL A 14 -17.63 20.35 -7.77
C VAL A 14 -18.08 19.30 -8.79
N LEU A 15 -19.22 19.55 -9.43
CA LEU A 15 -19.70 18.76 -10.56
C LEU A 15 -19.46 19.53 -11.87
N LEU A 16 -18.63 18.95 -12.74
CA LEU A 16 -18.32 19.50 -14.06
C LEU A 16 -19.47 19.22 -15.04
N LYS A 17 -19.59 20.09 -16.06
CA LYS A 17 -20.45 19.80 -17.22
C LYS A 17 -19.85 18.64 -18.01
N SER A 18 -20.69 17.88 -18.72
CA SER A 18 -20.27 16.70 -19.47
C SER A 18 -19.16 16.96 -20.50
N GLN A 19 -19.07 18.17 -21.07
CA GLN A 19 -18.02 18.52 -22.03
C GLN A 19 -16.65 18.74 -21.39
N ALA A 20 -16.59 18.86 -20.06
CA ALA A 20 -15.37 19.14 -19.29
C ALA A 20 -14.97 17.99 -18.35
N THR A 21 -15.75 16.91 -18.30
CA THR A 21 -15.39 15.70 -17.56
C THR A 21 -14.34 14.89 -18.34
N PRO A 22 -13.30 14.35 -17.68
CA PRO A 22 -12.38 13.41 -18.32
C PRO A 22 -13.12 12.17 -18.84
N VAL A 23 -12.67 11.62 -19.96
CA VAL A 23 -13.21 10.36 -20.49
C VAL A 23 -12.84 9.20 -19.56
N THR A 24 -13.79 8.30 -19.33
CA THR A 24 -13.55 7.03 -18.67
C THR A 24 -13.18 5.96 -19.70
N PRO A 25 -12.49 4.87 -19.32
CA PRO A 25 -12.21 3.76 -20.23
C PRO A 25 -13.48 3.17 -20.88
N ARG A 26 -14.61 3.23 -20.16
CA ARG A 26 -15.91 2.75 -20.65
C ARG A 26 -16.46 3.60 -21.79
N ASP A 27 -16.23 4.92 -21.78
CA ASP A 27 -16.73 5.83 -22.81
C ASP A 27 -16.13 5.55 -24.19
N ILE A 28 -14.94 4.94 -24.23
CA ILE A 28 -14.21 4.58 -25.44
C ILE A 28 -13.98 3.07 -25.58
N ASN A 29 -14.73 2.26 -24.82
CA ASN A 29 -14.75 0.80 -24.89
C ASN A 29 -13.35 0.14 -24.75
N ILE A 30 -12.51 0.68 -23.88
CA ILE A 30 -11.21 0.11 -23.53
C ILE A 30 -11.40 -0.91 -22.39
N SER A 31 -10.91 -2.13 -22.60
CA SER A 31 -10.81 -3.13 -21.53
C SER A 31 -9.69 -2.74 -20.57
N THR A 32 -9.98 -2.76 -19.28
CA THR A 32 -9.00 -2.47 -18.22
C THR A 32 -8.83 -3.69 -17.32
N PRO A 33 -7.60 -4.02 -16.89
CA PRO A 33 -7.41 -5.03 -15.86
C PRO A 33 -8.10 -4.60 -14.56
N TYR A 34 -8.53 -5.59 -13.79
CA TYR A 34 -9.07 -5.33 -12.46
C TYR A 34 -7.97 -4.74 -11.57
N ARG A 35 -8.25 -3.59 -10.95
CA ARG A 35 -7.41 -3.01 -9.90
C ARG A 35 -8.20 -2.97 -8.61
N GLY A 36 -7.94 -3.95 -7.76
CA GLY A 36 -8.55 -4.08 -6.45
C GLY A 36 -7.72 -3.42 -5.35
N VAL A 37 -8.26 -3.42 -4.13
CA VAL A 37 -7.48 -3.08 -2.94
C VAL A 37 -6.53 -4.24 -2.64
N PRO A 38 -5.24 -3.99 -2.34
CA PRO A 38 -4.31 -5.04 -1.94
C PRO A 38 -4.78 -5.80 -0.70
N SER A 39 -4.47 -7.10 -0.64
CA SER A 39 -4.78 -7.96 0.50
C SER A 39 -3.60 -8.01 1.46
N GLU A 40 -3.82 -7.69 2.74
CA GLU A 40 -2.80 -7.79 3.79
C GLU A 40 -2.50 -9.26 4.08
N LEU A 41 -1.24 -9.69 3.96
CA LEU A 41 -0.83 -11.07 4.21
C LEU A 41 -0.10 -11.24 5.54
N VAL A 42 0.67 -10.22 5.96
CA VAL A 42 1.40 -10.20 7.23
C VAL A 42 1.26 -8.82 7.87
N VAL A 43 0.97 -8.78 9.17
CA VAL A 43 0.99 -7.56 9.98
C VAL A 43 1.74 -7.86 11.28
N ASP A 44 2.76 -7.05 11.58
CA ASP A 44 3.64 -7.18 12.75
C ASP A 44 4.27 -8.57 12.94
N GLY A 45 4.48 -9.29 11.84
CA GLY A 45 5.04 -10.63 11.79
C GLY A 45 4.03 -11.74 12.05
N VAL A 46 2.73 -11.43 12.03
CA VAL A 46 1.63 -12.38 12.14
C VAL A 46 0.96 -12.55 10.78
N ILE A 47 0.82 -13.79 10.32
CA ILE A 47 0.14 -14.12 9.07
C ILE A 47 -1.38 -13.91 9.21
N ILE A 48 -1.99 -13.24 8.23
CA ILE A 48 -3.44 -13.09 8.11
C ILE A 48 -3.98 -14.25 7.26
N GLY A 49 -4.16 -15.41 7.89
CA GLY A 49 -4.54 -16.65 7.17
C GLY A 49 -5.87 -16.56 6.40
N GLN A 50 -6.80 -15.69 6.80
CA GLN A 50 -8.02 -15.46 6.04
C GLN A 50 -7.73 -14.87 4.65
N ASN A 51 -6.80 -13.92 4.57
CA ASN A 51 -6.47 -13.23 3.32
C ASN A 51 -5.68 -14.14 2.39
N LEU A 52 -4.82 -15.02 2.93
CA LEU A 52 -4.21 -16.09 2.14
C LEU A 52 -5.27 -16.98 1.48
N LYS A 53 -6.25 -17.48 2.26
CA LYS A 53 -7.34 -18.31 1.73
C LYS A 53 -8.17 -17.60 0.65
N GLN A 54 -8.48 -16.31 0.86
CA GLN A 54 -9.23 -15.51 -0.12
C GLN A 54 -8.48 -15.34 -1.45
N ASN A 55 -7.15 -15.37 -1.41
CA ASN A 55 -6.28 -15.29 -2.58
C ASN A 55 -5.85 -16.67 -3.11
N ASN A 56 -6.41 -17.77 -2.57
CA ASN A 56 -6.03 -19.15 -2.90
C ASN A 56 -4.53 -19.43 -2.69
N LEU A 57 -3.96 -18.86 -1.63
CA LEU A 57 -2.57 -19.03 -1.23
C LEU A 57 -2.49 -19.82 0.08
N ASP A 58 -1.36 -20.47 0.30
CA ASP A 58 -0.99 -21.11 1.56
C ASP A 58 0.20 -20.41 2.21
N GLU A 59 0.53 -20.84 3.43
CA GLU A 59 1.67 -20.28 4.18
C GLU A 59 3.01 -20.61 3.49
N ASP A 60 3.12 -21.78 2.84
CA ASP A 60 4.34 -22.20 2.15
C ASP A 60 4.66 -21.27 0.98
N TRP A 61 3.65 -20.85 0.21
CA TRP A 61 3.80 -19.84 -0.84
C TRP A 61 4.33 -18.52 -0.27
N LEU A 62 3.73 -18.03 0.82
CA LEU A 62 4.12 -16.77 1.44
C LEU A 62 5.56 -16.82 1.95
N LEU A 63 5.94 -17.89 2.66
CA LEU A 63 7.30 -18.09 3.15
C LEU A 63 8.30 -18.18 2.00
N GLY A 64 7.93 -18.84 0.90
CA GLY A 64 8.75 -18.91 -0.31
C GLY A 64 8.98 -17.53 -0.95
N GLU A 65 7.94 -16.70 -1.05
CA GLU A 65 8.08 -15.33 -1.57
C GLU A 65 8.94 -14.44 -0.66
N LEU A 66 8.75 -14.52 0.67
CA LEU A 66 9.59 -13.80 1.63
C LEU A 66 11.06 -14.23 1.51
N GLN A 67 11.33 -15.52 1.33
CA GLN A 67 12.69 -16.03 1.15
C GLN A 67 13.35 -15.51 -0.13
N LYS A 68 12.60 -15.40 -1.23
CA LYS A 68 13.10 -14.79 -2.49
C LYS A 68 13.54 -13.33 -2.29
N GLN A 69 12.94 -12.63 -1.33
CA GLN A 69 13.28 -11.26 -0.94
C GLN A 69 14.35 -11.19 0.19
N GLY A 70 14.98 -12.32 0.52
CA GLY A 70 16.04 -12.42 1.53
C GLY A 70 15.54 -12.33 2.97
N ILE A 71 14.24 -12.51 3.21
CA ILE A 71 13.63 -12.47 4.54
C ILE A 71 13.55 -13.89 5.09
N GLN A 72 14.18 -14.12 6.24
CA GLN A 72 14.29 -15.46 6.84
C GLN A 72 13.30 -15.68 7.98
N SER A 73 12.82 -14.60 8.61
CA SER A 73 11.85 -14.69 9.69
C SER A 73 10.65 -13.80 9.43
N LEU A 74 9.44 -14.32 9.66
CA LEU A 74 8.22 -13.51 9.74
C LEU A 74 8.35 -12.39 10.78
N LYS A 75 9.16 -12.58 11.83
CA LYS A 75 9.38 -11.55 12.84
C LYS A 75 10.01 -10.28 12.29
N ASP A 76 10.74 -10.39 11.17
CA ASP A 76 11.41 -9.28 10.50
C ASP A 76 10.45 -8.49 9.61
N VAL A 77 9.25 -9.02 9.34
CA VAL A 77 8.22 -8.37 8.52
C VAL A 77 7.36 -7.47 9.39
N PHE A 78 7.35 -6.17 9.09
CA PHE A 78 6.39 -5.24 9.67
C PHE A 78 5.04 -5.37 8.96
N TYR A 79 5.06 -5.41 7.63
CA TYR A 79 3.87 -5.48 6.81
C TYR A 79 4.14 -6.21 5.49
N ALA A 80 3.18 -6.98 5.00
CA ALA A 80 3.22 -7.52 3.65
C ALA A 80 1.82 -7.51 3.02
N SER A 81 1.72 -7.16 1.74
CA SER A 81 0.46 -7.14 1.00
C SER A 81 0.59 -7.61 -0.44
N LEU A 82 -0.45 -8.25 -0.93
CA LEU A 82 -0.56 -8.72 -2.31
C LEU A 82 -1.46 -7.81 -3.12
N ASP A 83 -0.96 -7.26 -4.23
CA ASP A 83 -1.79 -6.47 -5.14
C ASP A 83 -2.62 -7.34 -6.10
N SER A 84 -3.51 -6.72 -6.87
CA SER A 84 -4.37 -7.42 -7.84
C SER A 84 -3.62 -8.04 -9.03
N ASP A 85 -2.36 -7.65 -9.24
CA ASP A 85 -1.49 -8.21 -10.27
C ASP A 85 -0.65 -9.39 -9.71
N GLY A 86 -0.79 -9.71 -8.42
CA GLY A 86 -0.09 -10.79 -7.73
C GLY A 86 1.30 -10.42 -7.22
N ASN A 87 1.64 -9.14 -7.18
CA ASN A 87 2.93 -8.70 -6.65
C ASN A 87 2.88 -8.61 -5.13
N LEU A 88 3.86 -9.23 -4.47
CA LEU A 88 4.04 -9.16 -3.02
C LEU A 88 4.92 -7.96 -2.65
N PHE A 89 4.32 -6.97 -2.01
CA PHE A 89 5.04 -5.90 -1.31
C PHE A 89 5.36 -6.32 0.11
N VAL A 90 6.57 -6.00 0.60
CA VAL A 90 7.01 -6.31 1.96
C VAL A 90 7.78 -5.13 2.56
N ASP A 91 7.39 -4.76 3.77
CA ASP A 91 8.02 -3.76 4.62
C ASP A 91 8.65 -4.46 5.84
N LYS A 92 9.91 -4.13 6.16
CA LYS A 92 10.67 -4.80 7.20
C LYS A 92 10.66 -3.96 8.49
N LYS A 93 10.70 -4.61 9.65
CA LYS A 93 10.77 -3.89 10.94
C LYS A 93 12.07 -3.13 11.15
N GLN A 94 13.13 -3.59 10.49
CA GLN A 94 14.44 -3.01 10.55
C GLN A 94 14.87 -2.68 9.13
N ASP A 95 14.43 -1.52 8.67
CA ASP A 95 15.00 -0.91 7.49
C ASP A 95 16.37 -0.35 7.86
N ASP A 96 17.40 -0.72 7.10
CA ASP A 96 18.59 0.13 6.99
C ASP A 96 18.14 1.40 6.24
N LEU A 97 17.59 2.35 7.00
CA LEU A 97 17.31 3.67 6.48
C LEU A 97 18.66 4.36 6.26
N ASP A 98 19.11 4.42 5.01
CA ASP A 98 20.31 5.17 4.59
C ASP A 98 20.25 6.66 5.01
N TYR A 99 19.05 7.16 5.33
CA TYR A 99 18.85 8.55 5.73
C TYR A 99 17.77 8.70 6.81
N VAL A 100 18.21 8.65 8.07
CA VAL A 100 17.44 9.23 9.18
C VAL A 100 17.77 10.72 9.20
N GLN A 101 16.93 11.55 8.59
CA GLN A 101 17.03 12.99 8.81
C GLN A 101 16.56 13.24 10.25
N ASP A 102 17.51 13.50 11.15
CA ASP A 102 17.21 13.82 12.54
C ASP A 102 16.44 15.15 12.58
N ILE A 103 15.11 15.06 12.67
CA ILE A 103 14.19 16.20 12.84
C ILE A 103 14.04 16.58 14.32
N THR A 104 14.79 15.95 15.23
CA THR A 104 14.76 16.37 16.63
C THR A 104 15.48 17.70 16.77
N ASP A 105 14.93 18.58 17.62
CA ASP A 105 15.45 19.92 17.92
C ASP A 105 16.78 19.89 18.73
N ARG A 106 17.52 18.79 18.61
CA ARG A 106 18.79 18.59 19.29
C ARG A 106 19.89 19.27 18.49
N LEU A 107 20.62 20.14 19.17
CA LEU A 107 21.82 20.77 18.61
C LEU A 107 22.78 19.67 18.09
N PRO A 108 23.28 19.79 16.85
CA PRO A 108 24.14 18.78 16.26
C PRO A 108 25.47 18.73 17.03
N GLY A 109 25.80 17.56 17.58
CA GLY A 109 27.11 17.32 18.15
C GLY A 109 27.14 16.47 19.42
N LYS A 110 26.80 15.18 19.29
CA LYS A 110 27.53 14.05 19.90
C LYS A 110 26.84 12.74 19.52
N MET A 111 27.55 11.90 18.76
CA MET A 111 27.19 10.50 18.62
C MET A 111 27.46 9.80 19.96
N PRO A 112 26.52 9.00 20.50
CA PRO A 112 26.84 8.08 21.59
C PRO A 112 27.70 6.92 21.07
N GLN A 113 28.67 6.49 21.88
CA GLN A 113 29.42 5.24 21.69
C GLN A 113 28.53 4.03 21.97
#